data_AF-A0A7S2D131-F1
#
_entry.id   AF-A0A7S2D131-F1
#
_cell.length_a   1.000
_cell.length_b   1.000
_cell.length_c   1.000
_cell.angle_alpha   90.00
_cell.angle_beta   90.00
_cell.angle_gamma   90.00
#
_symmetry.space_group_name_H-M   'P 1'
#
loop_
_entity.id
_entity.type
_entity.pdbx_description
1 polymer ?
#
loop_
_entity_poly.entity_id
_entity_poly.type
_entity_poly.pdbx_seq_one_letter_code
_entity_poly.pdbx_strand_id
1 'polypeptide(L)'
;AAAVVPAAMPNTAVPRIVHFIFGLAADFGGKPFGMVHCLVIKAALHFIKPTAAYFHFANEPRGSWWDQIKPLISPRLVKPPATIFGVSPKGRFELSHPLHYPSPHLILPRLSYSPLPPPLRPSTLLPSPLLTPPLLPSPRLLLS
;
A
#
# COMPACT_ATOMS: atom_id res chain seq x y z
N ALA A 1 -49.90 8.27 -20.92
CA ALA A 1 -48.94 8.80 -19.94
C ALA A 1 -48.52 7.66 -19.03
N ALA A 2 -47.25 7.27 -19.07
CA ALA A 2 -46.65 6.32 -18.15
C ALA A 2 -45.41 7.00 -17.55
N ALA A 3 -45.33 7.01 -16.23
CA ALA A 3 -44.32 7.72 -15.46
C ALA A 3 -42.90 7.22 -15.78
N VAL A 4 -42.01 8.16 -16.09
CA VAL A 4 -40.57 7.91 -16.08
C VAL A 4 -40.15 7.71 -14.63
N VAL A 5 -39.86 6.46 -14.27
CA VAL A 5 -39.14 6.14 -13.03
C VAL A 5 -37.68 6.59 -13.25
N PRO A 6 -37.10 7.47 -12.43
CA PRO A 6 -35.70 7.86 -12.61
C PRO A 6 -34.82 6.66 -12.27
N ALA A 7 -33.92 6.29 -13.19
CA ALA A 7 -32.93 5.26 -12.95
C ALA A 7 -32.05 5.69 -11.77
N ALA A 8 -32.15 4.98 -10.66
CA ALA A 8 -31.19 5.05 -9.59
C ALA A 8 -29.78 4.79 -10.16
N MET A 9 -28.83 5.68 -9.88
CA MET A 9 -27.43 5.54 -10.30
C MET A 9 -26.90 4.19 -9.77
N PRO A 10 -26.50 3.23 -10.61
CA PRO A 10 -26.00 1.96 -10.12
C PRO A 10 -24.73 2.20 -9.32
N ASN A 11 -24.73 1.77 -8.05
CA ASN A 11 -23.53 1.62 -7.24
C ASN A 11 -22.64 0.56 -7.90
N THR A 12 -21.92 0.98 -8.92
CA THR A 12 -21.17 0.10 -9.81
C THR A 12 -19.90 -0.28 -9.07
N ALA A 13 -19.84 -1.51 -8.58
CA ALA A 13 -18.68 -2.02 -7.87
C ALA A 13 -17.41 -1.85 -8.74
N VAL A 14 -16.32 -1.39 -8.13
CA VAL A 14 -15.03 -1.23 -8.81
C VAL A 14 -14.56 -2.60 -9.33
N PRO A 15 -14.22 -2.73 -10.62
CA PRO A 15 -13.72 -3.99 -11.16
C PRO A 15 -12.45 -4.46 -10.44
N ARG A 16 -12.36 -5.76 -10.15
CA ARG A 16 -11.17 -6.39 -9.57
C ARG A 16 -10.12 -6.65 -10.65
N ILE A 17 -9.68 -5.62 -11.34
CA ILE A 17 -8.66 -5.68 -12.39
C ILE A 17 -7.42 -4.96 -11.88
N VAL A 18 -6.26 -5.60 -12.01
CA VAL A 18 -4.98 -5.02 -11.60
C VAL A 18 -4.14 -4.69 -12.82
N HIS A 19 -3.58 -3.48 -12.84
CA HIS A 19 -2.69 -3.02 -13.89
C HIS A 19 -1.29 -2.75 -13.32
N PHE A 20 -0.30 -3.44 -13.86
CA PHE A 20 1.12 -3.19 -13.60
C PHE A 20 1.71 -2.44 -14.78
N ILE A 21 2.66 -1.54 -14.51
CA ILE A 21 3.38 -0.77 -15.53
C ILE A 21 4.86 -0.87 -15.23
N PHE A 22 5.66 -1.27 -16.21
CA PHE A 22 7.11 -1.40 -16.08
C PHE A 22 7.81 -1.20 -17.44
N GLY A 23 9.12 -0.94 -17.44
CA GLY A 23 9.90 -0.93 -18.69
C GLY A 23 9.54 0.20 -19.65
N LEU A 24 9.15 1.37 -19.13
CA LEU A 24 8.88 2.55 -19.97
C LEU A 24 10.16 3.19 -20.51
N ALA A 25 11.29 3.01 -19.81
CA ALA A 25 12.63 3.39 -20.26
C ALA A 25 13.40 2.16 -20.77
N ALA A 26 14.25 2.37 -21.77
CA ALA A 26 15.02 1.29 -22.41
C ALA A 26 16.04 0.63 -21.47
N ASP A 27 16.57 1.39 -20.53
CA ASP A 27 17.53 0.97 -19.50
C ASP A 27 16.85 0.55 -18.19
N PHE A 28 15.51 0.54 -18.14
CA PHE A 28 14.72 0.31 -16.93
C PHE A 28 15.07 1.27 -15.77
N GLY A 29 15.62 2.46 -16.06
CA GLY A 29 16.12 3.39 -15.03
C GLY A 29 17.25 2.81 -14.18
N GLY A 30 18.09 1.95 -14.78
CA GLY A 30 19.18 1.25 -14.11
C GLY A 30 18.73 0.12 -13.17
N LYS A 31 17.43 -0.20 -13.11
CA LYS A 31 16.88 -1.22 -12.20
C LYS A 31 16.08 -2.25 -13.00
N PRO A 32 16.73 -3.36 -13.42
CA PRO A 32 16.03 -4.39 -14.18
C PRO A 32 14.95 -5.07 -13.35
N PHE A 33 14.07 -5.80 -14.04
CA PHE A 33 13.07 -6.61 -13.38
C PHE A 33 13.74 -7.68 -12.51
N GLY A 34 13.21 -7.87 -11.31
CA GLY A 34 13.89 -8.65 -10.27
C GLY A 34 12.92 -9.19 -9.24
N MET A 35 13.48 -9.83 -8.20
CA MET A 35 12.71 -10.54 -7.18
C MET A 35 11.61 -9.69 -6.53
N VAL A 36 11.91 -8.43 -6.19
CA VAL A 36 10.94 -7.52 -5.56
C VAL A 36 9.73 -7.28 -6.46
N HIS A 37 9.94 -7.06 -7.75
CA HIS A 37 8.86 -6.88 -8.73
C HIS A 37 8.00 -8.14 -8.85
N CYS A 38 8.64 -9.31 -8.91
CA CYS A 38 7.95 -10.60 -8.91
C CYS A 38 7.10 -10.81 -7.65
N LEU A 39 7.63 -10.48 -6.47
CA LEU A 39 6.94 -10.62 -5.20
C LEU A 39 5.69 -9.74 -5.12
N VAL A 40 5.78 -8.48 -5.56
CA VAL A 40 4.63 -7.55 -5.58
C VAL A 40 3.51 -8.11 -6.46
N ILE A 41 3.85 -8.66 -7.62
CA ILE A 41 2.85 -9.25 -8.53
C ILE A 41 2.21 -10.49 -7.89
N LYS A 42 3.01 -11.42 -7.33
CA LYS A 42 2.48 -12.61 -6.64
C LYS A 42 1.59 -12.23 -5.46
N ALA A 43 2.00 -11.26 -4.64
CA ALA A 43 1.21 -10.76 -3.53
C ALA A 43 -0.13 -10.19 -4.00
N ALA A 44 -0.12 -9.35 -5.04
CA ALA A 44 -1.36 -8.81 -5.60
C ALA A 44 -2.30 -9.92 -6.12
N LEU A 45 -1.77 -10.90 -6.86
CA LEU A 45 -2.55 -12.05 -7.33
C LEU A 45 -3.16 -12.86 -6.16
N HIS A 46 -2.40 -13.03 -5.08
CA HIS A 46 -2.84 -13.81 -3.92
C HIS A 46 -3.90 -13.09 -3.06
N PHE A 47 -3.67 -11.81 -2.73
CA PHE A 47 -4.55 -11.06 -1.82
C PHE A 47 -5.72 -10.39 -2.54
N ILE A 48 -5.47 -9.77 -3.70
CA ILE A 48 -6.51 -9.07 -4.46
C ILE A 48 -7.35 -10.06 -5.26
N LYS A 49 -6.85 -11.27 -5.56
CA LYS A 49 -7.57 -12.28 -6.36
C LYS A 49 -8.30 -11.62 -7.56
N PRO A 50 -7.54 -10.93 -8.43
CA PRO A 50 -8.16 -10.15 -9.50
C PRO A 50 -8.77 -11.07 -10.55
N THR A 51 -9.83 -10.61 -11.19
CA THR A 51 -10.42 -11.30 -12.35
C THR A 51 -9.49 -11.23 -13.56
N ALA A 52 -8.67 -10.17 -13.65
CA ALA A 52 -7.63 -10.02 -14.66
C ALA A 52 -6.44 -9.21 -14.12
N ALA A 53 -5.23 -9.57 -14.53
CA ALA A 53 -4.01 -8.85 -14.24
C ALA A 53 -3.28 -8.50 -15.55
N TYR A 54 -3.13 -7.21 -15.85
CA TYR A 54 -2.46 -6.72 -17.05
C TYR A 54 -1.10 -6.15 -16.72
N PHE A 55 -0.10 -6.46 -17.55
CA PHE A 55 1.25 -5.97 -17.40
C PHE A 55 1.67 -5.17 -18.61
N HIS A 56 1.68 -3.85 -18.46
CA HIS A 56 1.97 -2.90 -19.52
C HIS A 56 3.47 -2.60 -19.57
N PHE A 57 4.06 -2.72 -20.76
CA PHE A 57 5.47 -2.40 -20.96
C PHE A 57 5.74 -1.80 -22.34
N ALA A 58 6.76 -0.94 -22.44
CA ALA A 58 7.31 -0.53 -23.72
C ALA A 58 8.52 -1.41 -24.10
N ASN A 59 9.34 -1.78 -23.11
CA ASN A 59 10.47 -2.68 -23.23
C ASN A 59 10.22 -3.93 -22.40
N GLU A 60 10.27 -5.11 -23.03
CA GLU A 60 9.96 -6.36 -22.34
C GLU A 60 11.05 -6.70 -21.31
N PRO A 61 10.68 -7.01 -20.05
CA PRO A 61 11.61 -7.55 -19.08
C PRO A 61 12.22 -8.87 -19.52
N ARG A 62 13.36 -9.22 -18.92
CA ARG A 62 14.02 -10.51 -19.12
C ARG A 62 14.49 -11.10 -17.79
N GLY A 63 14.78 -12.40 -17.80
CA GLY A 63 15.37 -13.11 -16.67
C GLY A 63 14.38 -13.99 -15.91
N SER A 64 14.92 -14.86 -15.05
CA SER A 64 14.18 -15.98 -14.45
C SER A 64 12.97 -15.57 -13.63
N TRP A 65 12.99 -14.37 -13.02
CA TRP A 65 11.85 -13.85 -12.27
C TRP A 65 10.70 -13.42 -13.18
N TRP A 66 11.01 -12.90 -14.37
CA TRP A 66 10.01 -12.56 -15.38
C TRP A 66 9.38 -13.83 -15.96
N ASP A 67 10.19 -14.83 -16.27
CA ASP A 67 9.72 -16.09 -16.86
C ASP A 67 8.71 -16.83 -15.96
N GLN A 68 8.89 -16.74 -14.64
CA GLN A 68 7.94 -17.27 -13.66
C GLN A 68 6.60 -16.52 -13.60
N ILE A 69 6.63 -15.22 -13.89
CA ILE A 69 5.49 -14.32 -13.70
C ILE A 69 4.68 -14.12 -14.97
N LYS A 70 5.36 -14.08 -16.12
CA LYS A 70 4.76 -13.93 -17.45
C LYS A 70 3.54 -14.83 -17.70
N PRO A 71 3.53 -16.13 -17.34
CA PRO A 71 2.34 -16.97 -17.55
C PRO A 71 1.17 -16.67 -16.61
N LEU A 72 1.39 -15.93 -15.51
CA LEU A 72 0.36 -15.62 -14.51
C LEU A 72 -0.40 -14.32 -14.79
N ILE A 73 0.06 -13.54 -15.77
CA ILE A 73 -0.47 -12.22 -16.10
C ILE A 73 -0.63 -12.05 -17.61
N SER A 74 -1.36 -11.03 -18.03
CA SER A 74 -1.57 -10.69 -19.44
C SER A 74 -0.61 -9.58 -19.88
N PRO A 75 0.53 -9.89 -20.53
CA PRO A 75 1.45 -8.90 -21.06
C PRO A 75 0.80 -8.03 -22.15
N ARG A 76 1.01 -6.72 -22.09
CA ARG A 76 0.52 -5.74 -23.07
C ARG A 76 1.63 -4.77 -23.46
N LEU A 77 2.00 -4.80 -24.74
CA LEU A 77 2.93 -3.82 -25.30
C LEU A 77 2.21 -2.46 -25.40
N VAL A 78 2.83 -1.42 -24.86
CA VAL A 78 2.33 -0.05 -24.90
C VAL A 78 3.31 0.82 -25.66
N LYS A 79 2.81 1.63 -26.60
CA LYS A 79 3.57 2.69 -27.24
C LYS A 79 3.44 3.96 -26.41
N PRO A 80 4.53 4.49 -25.83
CA PRO A 80 4.48 5.75 -25.10
C PRO A 80 4.02 6.88 -26.03
N PRO A 81 3.15 7.80 -25.56
CA PRO A 81 2.76 8.95 -26.36
C PRO A 81 3.97 9.87 -26.60
N ALA A 82 4.12 10.35 -27.84
CA ALA A 82 5.16 11.30 -28.19
C ALA A 82 4.99 12.66 -27.46
N THR A 83 3.74 12.99 -27.14
CA THR A 83 3.34 14.29 -26.61
C THR A 83 2.19 14.11 -25.63
N ILE A 84 2.25 14.78 -24.48
CA ILE A 84 1.18 14.83 -23.48
C ILE A 84 0.74 16.30 -23.38
N PHE A 85 -0.51 16.60 -23.76
CA PHE A 85 -1.05 17.97 -23.82
C PHE A 85 -0.16 18.96 -24.62
N GLY A 86 0.40 18.50 -25.76
CA GLY A 86 1.28 19.35 -26.58
C GLY A 86 2.71 19.52 -26.06
N VAL A 87 3.04 18.96 -24.88
CA VAL A 87 4.40 18.96 -24.32
C VAL A 87 5.08 17.60 -24.53
N SER A 88 6.31 17.61 -25.04
CA SER A 88 7.11 16.38 -25.10
C SER A 88 7.60 16.00 -23.70
N PRO A 89 7.38 14.74 -23.25
CA PRO A 89 7.88 14.30 -21.94
C PRO A 89 9.40 14.29 -21.85
N LYS A 90 10.11 14.25 -23.00
CA LYS A 90 11.57 14.11 -23.05
C LYS A 90 12.33 15.32 -22.49
N GLY A 91 11.73 16.51 -22.49
CA GLY A 91 12.43 17.75 -22.07
C GLY A 91 12.14 18.21 -20.64
N ARG A 92 11.14 17.66 -19.94
CA ARG A 92 10.73 18.19 -18.62
C ARG A 92 11.48 17.57 -17.43
N PHE A 93 12.15 16.42 -17.62
CA PHE A 93 12.99 15.83 -16.57
C PHE A 93 14.43 16.39 -16.56
N GLU A 94 14.76 17.30 -17.46
CA GLU A 94 16.03 18.02 -17.53
C GLU A 94 15.95 19.39 -16.82
N LEU A 95 15.10 19.50 -15.79
CA LEU A 95 15.17 20.57 -14.81
C LEU A 95 16.14 20.11 -13.71
N SER A 96 17.41 20.49 -13.90
CA SER A 96 18.36 20.91 -12.87
C SER A 96 18.14 20.31 -11.48
N HIS A 97 18.84 19.22 -11.18
CA HIS A 97 19.67 18.99 -9.98
C HIS A 97 20.30 17.60 -10.18
N PRO A 98 21.63 17.43 -10.09
CA PRO A 98 22.16 16.08 -9.92
C PRO A 98 21.53 15.53 -8.65
N LEU A 99 20.84 14.39 -8.74
CA LEU A 99 20.55 13.57 -7.57
C LEU A 99 21.89 13.02 -7.06
N HIS A 100 22.71 13.89 -6.47
CA HIS A 100 23.53 13.51 -5.34
C HIS A 100 22.52 13.07 -4.28
N TYR A 101 22.24 11.78 -4.25
CA TYR A 101 21.58 11.17 -3.10
C TYR A 101 22.61 11.29 -1.97
N PRO A 102 22.45 12.19 -0.99
CA PRO A 102 23.34 12.14 0.15
C PRO A 102 23.14 10.77 0.79
N SER A 103 24.24 10.06 1.05
CA SER A 103 24.23 8.85 1.87
C SER A 103 23.27 9.04 3.06
N PRO A 104 22.49 8.02 3.46
CA PRO A 104 21.54 8.12 4.58
C PRO A 104 22.21 8.25 5.96
N HIS A 105 23.47 8.68 6.01
CA HIS A 105 24.21 8.95 7.24
C HIS A 105 24.49 10.45 7.27
N LEU A 106 23.81 11.16 8.18
CA LEU A 106 23.91 12.60 8.47
C LEU A 106 23.16 13.44 7.42
N ILE A 107 21.93 13.89 7.64
CA ILE A 107 21.56 14.97 8.56
C ILE A 107 20.10 14.74 8.98
N LEU A 108 19.88 14.34 10.24
CA LEU A 108 18.62 14.67 10.90
C LEU A 108 18.73 16.15 11.29
N PRO A 109 17.71 17.01 11.04
CA PRO A 109 17.64 18.24 11.81
C PRO A 109 17.67 17.83 13.27
N ARG A 110 18.59 18.43 14.04
CA ARG A 110 18.65 18.28 15.49
C ARG A 110 17.33 18.81 16.05
N LEU A 111 16.30 17.96 16.03
CA LEU A 111 15.15 18.08 16.90
C LEU A 111 15.77 18.14 18.28
N SER A 112 15.79 19.34 18.85
CA SER A 112 16.21 19.54 20.22
C SER A 112 15.19 18.79 21.05
N TYR A 113 15.54 17.56 21.40
CA TYR A 113 14.73 16.71 22.24
C TYR A 113 14.67 17.41 23.60
N SER A 114 13.55 18.08 23.86
CA SER A 114 13.22 18.44 25.24
C SER A 114 13.03 17.11 25.97
N PRO A 115 13.77 16.83 27.05
CA PRO A 115 13.60 15.58 27.77
C PRO A 115 12.15 15.48 28.22
N LEU A 116 11.51 14.36 27.87
CA LEU A 116 10.19 14.01 28.40
C LEU A 116 10.26 14.06 29.93
N PRO A 117 9.26 14.65 30.63
CA PRO A 117 9.21 14.57 32.07
C PRO A 117 9.20 13.10 32.52
N PRO A 118 9.88 12.76 33.62
CA PRO A 118 9.89 11.38 34.12
C PRO A 118 8.45 10.92 34.39
N PRO A 119 8.17 9.62 34.21
CA PRO A 119 6.85 9.08 34.51
C PRO A 119 6.51 9.40 35.97
N LEU A 120 5.31 9.94 36.19
CA LEU A 120 4.77 10.17 37.53
C LEU A 120 4.84 8.83 38.27
N ARG A 121 5.57 8.81 39.39
CA ARG A 121 5.67 7.63 40.26
C ARG A 121 4.25 7.16 40.60
N PRO A 122 3.98 5.85 40.66
CA PRO A 122 2.75 5.37 41.26
C PRO A 122 2.73 5.88 42.71
N SER A 123 1.80 6.80 42.98
CA SER A 123 1.55 7.28 44.33
C SER A 123 1.38 6.10 45.26
N THR A 124 2.14 6.18 46.34
CA THR A 124 2.10 5.35 47.53
C THR A 124 0.67 4.93 47.85
N LEU A 125 0.50 3.62 48.00
CA LEU A 125 -0.61 2.97 48.69
C LEU A 125 -1.08 3.81 49.89
N LEU A 126 -2.21 4.49 49.74
CA LEU A 126 -3.06 4.81 50.88
C LEU A 126 -4.02 3.63 51.06
N PRO A 127 -4.07 2.99 52.24
CA PRO A 127 -5.06 1.95 52.49
C PRO A 127 -6.45 2.58 52.40
N SER A 128 -7.27 2.06 51.48
CA SER A 128 -8.71 2.37 51.46
C SER A 128 -9.33 1.88 52.76
N PRO A 129 -10.13 2.69 53.47
CA PRO A 129 -10.90 2.18 54.60
C PRO A 129 -11.93 1.18 54.10
N LEU A 130 -11.95 0.02 54.76
CA LEU A 130 -12.91 -1.08 54.65
C LEU A 130 -14.33 -0.60 54.32
N LEU A 131 -14.82 -0.99 53.14
CA LEU A 131 -16.25 -1.07 52.88
C LEU A 131 -16.61 -2.56 52.84
N THR A 132 -17.17 -3.05 53.93
CA THR A 132 -17.73 -4.40 54.06
C THR A 132 -18.84 -4.61 53.02
N PRO A 133 -18.83 -5.70 52.23
CA PRO A 133 -19.97 -6.05 51.41
C PRO A 133 -21.11 -6.61 52.30
N PRO A 134 -22.38 -6.28 52.04
CA PRO A 134 -23.51 -6.92 52.72
C PRO A 134 -23.63 -8.38 52.28
N LEU A 135 -23.80 -9.29 53.25
CA LEU A 135 -24.12 -10.70 53.02
C LEU A 135 -25.39 -10.81 52.16
N LEU A 136 -25.27 -11.37 50.95
CA LEU A 136 -26.41 -11.96 50.26
C LEU A 136 -26.47 -13.46 50.59
N PRO A 137 -27.65 -13.99 50.97
CA PRO A 137 -27.81 -15.41 51.25
C PRO A 137 -27.78 -16.27 49.97
N SER A 138 -27.01 -17.35 50.01
CA SER A 138 -26.86 -18.36 48.97
C SER A 138 -28.19 -19.03 48.58
N PRO A 139 -28.49 -19.23 47.28
CA PRO A 139 -29.50 -20.17 46.86
C PRO A 139 -28.87 -21.57 46.83
N ARG A 140 -29.38 -22.46 47.71
CA ARG A 140 -29.07 -23.89 47.73
C ARG A 140 -29.42 -24.51 46.37
N LEU A 141 -28.44 -25.24 45.82
CA LEU A 141 -28.65 -26.27 44.81
C LEU A 141 -29.65 -27.31 45.39
N LEU A 142 -30.83 -27.40 44.80
CA LEU A 142 -31.64 -28.62 44.87
C LEU A 142 -31.39 -29.38 43.56
N LEU A 143 -30.60 -30.44 43.66
CA LEU A 143 -30.78 -31.61 42.80
C LEU A 143 -32.14 -32.22 43.14
N SER A 144 -32.96 -32.46 42.11
CA SER A 144 -33.71 -33.69 41.96
C SER A 144 -34.09 -33.90 40.51
#